data_AF-A0A6S7K4C2-F1
#
_entry.id   AF-A0A6S7K4C2-F1
#
_cell.length_a   1.000
_cell.length_b   1.000
_cell.length_c   1.000
_cell.angle_alpha   90.00
_cell.angle_beta   90.00
_cell.angle_gamma   90.00
#
_symmetry.space_group_name_H-M   'P 1'
#
loop_
_entity.id
_entity.type
_entity.pdbx_description
1 polymer ?
#
loop_
_entity_poly.entity_id
_entity_poly.type
_entity_poly.pdbx_seq_one_letter_code
_entity_poly.pdbx_strand_id
1 'polypeptide(L)'
;MDYWMRKRLSWWIKYAEIPAEFSLVDEDCRKQFIQDGDEALEDTMAVQFNFPWGKEAVESISSYSDVRKLIKNDSCHDEDLGVVLATLSVERGILAYLLDAYHENEYLNSKGNKKTHSKLRLHPSLAPVKVAVLSNKALNTELGRVARQLATELRQAGKAAFHNSAVLADLFG
;
A
#
# COMPACT_ATOMS: atom_id res chain seq x y z
N MET A 1 13.43 -16.83 13.01
CA MET A 1 12.98 -16.30 11.70
C MET A 1 11.44 -16.29 11.60
N ASP A 2 10.78 -17.42 11.82
CA ASP A 2 9.32 -17.63 11.67
C ASP A 2 8.40 -16.56 12.26
N TYR A 3 8.73 -16.06 13.46
CA TYR A 3 7.94 -15.01 14.12
C TYR A 3 7.84 -13.75 13.24
N TRP A 4 8.97 -13.27 12.74
CA TRP A 4 9.02 -12.06 11.94
C TRP A 4 8.33 -12.26 10.60
N MET A 5 8.48 -13.42 9.96
CA MET A 5 7.78 -13.74 8.72
C MET A 5 6.26 -13.68 8.86
N ARG A 6 5.71 -14.37 9.87
CA ARG A 6 4.26 -14.35 10.14
C ARG A 6 3.79 -12.94 10.46
N LYS A 7 4.57 -12.18 11.21
CA LYS A 7 4.26 -10.79 11.58
C LYS A 7 4.26 -9.86 10.36
N ARG A 8 5.23 -9.99 9.46
CA ARG A 8 5.32 -9.19 8.23
C ARG A 8 4.24 -9.56 7.23
N LEU A 9 3.98 -10.84 6.99
CA LEU A 9 2.84 -11.27 6.17
C LEU A 9 1.51 -10.74 6.74
N SER A 10 1.31 -10.86 8.06
CA SER A 10 0.11 -10.31 8.72
C SER A 10 -0.02 -8.80 8.55
N TRP A 11 1.10 -8.07 8.50
CA TRP A 11 1.08 -6.62 8.25
C TRP A 11 0.62 -6.28 6.84
N TRP A 12 1.05 -7.03 5.82
CA TRP A 12 0.56 -6.85 4.45
C TRP A 12 -0.93 -7.19 4.31
N ILE A 13 -1.31 -8.35 4.83
CA ILE A 13 -2.71 -8.81 4.79
C ILE A 13 -3.65 -7.85 5.52
N LYS A 14 -3.20 -7.22 6.61
CA LYS A 14 -4.02 -6.29 7.42
C LYS A 14 -4.64 -5.16 6.58
N TYR A 15 -3.96 -4.70 5.54
CA TYR A 15 -4.41 -3.56 4.72
C TYR A 15 -4.90 -3.97 3.33
N ALA A 16 -4.92 -5.26 3.02
CA ALA A 16 -5.39 -5.80 1.76
C ALA A 16 -6.92 -5.97 1.75
N GLU A 17 -7.55 -5.73 0.61
CA GLU A 17 -8.94 -6.09 0.33
C GLU A 17 -9.05 -7.59 0.03
N ILE A 18 -8.05 -8.17 -0.66
CA ILE A 18 -7.99 -9.60 -1.02
C ILE A 18 -6.73 -10.23 -0.40
N PRO A 19 -6.79 -10.68 0.88
CA PRO A 19 -5.66 -11.30 1.58
C PRO A 19 -4.95 -12.44 0.85
N ALA A 20 -5.68 -13.18 0.01
CA ALA A 20 -5.15 -14.34 -0.71
C ALA A 20 -4.11 -13.99 -1.79
N GLU A 21 -4.05 -12.73 -2.23
CA GLU A 21 -3.05 -12.27 -3.22
C GLU A 21 -1.65 -12.14 -2.62
N PHE A 22 -1.54 -12.12 -1.28
CA PHE A 22 -0.27 -12.07 -0.57
C PHE A 22 0.11 -13.47 -0.07
N SER A 23 1.32 -13.92 -0.43
CA SER A 23 1.86 -15.20 0.01
C SER A 23 3.29 -15.08 0.51
N LEU A 24 3.66 -15.97 1.42
CA LEU A 24 5.03 -16.12 1.89
C LEU A 24 5.70 -17.24 1.08
N VAL A 25 6.91 -16.99 0.60
CA VAL A 25 7.72 -17.97 -0.12
C VAL A 25 9.10 -18.12 0.50
N ASP A 26 9.61 -19.34 0.41
CA ASP A 26 10.99 -19.69 0.75
C ASP A 26 11.86 -19.61 -0.50
N GLU A 27 12.00 -18.40 -1.04
CA GLU A 27 12.76 -18.14 -2.25
C GLU A 27 13.70 -16.96 -2.05
N ASP A 28 14.94 -17.13 -2.51
CA ASP A 28 15.90 -16.04 -2.57
C ASP A 28 15.52 -15.02 -3.64
N CYS A 29 14.68 -14.07 -3.24
CA CYS A 29 14.26 -12.94 -4.06
C CYS A 29 15.20 -11.73 -3.94
N ARG A 30 16.38 -11.84 -3.31
CA ARG A 30 17.27 -10.69 -3.04
C ARG A 30 17.67 -9.95 -4.30
N LYS A 31 17.88 -10.67 -5.40
CA LYS A 31 18.22 -10.10 -6.72
C LYS A 31 17.16 -9.12 -7.23
N GLN A 32 15.92 -9.17 -6.72
CA GLN A 32 14.84 -8.21 -7.05
C GLN A 32 14.95 -6.89 -6.27
N PHE A 33 15.83 -6.81 -5.25
CA PHE A 33 15.98 -5.66 -4.36
C PHE A 33 17.43 -5.14 -4.26
N ILE A 34 18.42 -6.02 -4.43
CA ILE A 34 19.85 -5.70 -4.29
C ILE A 34 20.57 -6.20 -5.55
N GLN A 35 21.30 -5.31 -6.24
CA GLN A 35 22.03 -5.63 -7.48
C GLN A 35 23.29 -6.47 -7.21
N ASP A 36 24.00 -6.19 -6.13
CA ASP A 36 25.19 -6.93 -5.70
C ASP A 36 24.79 -7.86 -4.55
N GLY A 37 24.63 -9.15 -4.85
CA GLY A 37 24.21 -10.15 -3.88
C GLY A 37 25.19 -10.24 -2.71
N ASP A 38 24.76 -9.77 -1.54
CA ASP A 38 25.51 -9.95 -0.31
C ASP A 38 25.51 -11.44 0.06
N GLU A 39 26.63 -12.13 -0.19
CA GLU A 39 26.82 -13.56 0.08
C GLU A 39 26.76 -13.90 1.57
N ALA A 40 26.71 -12.91 2.47
CA ALA A 40 26.66 -13.08 3.91
C ALA A 40 25.29 -13.51 4.48
N LEU A 41 24.26 -13.55 3.64
CA LEU A 41 22.87 -13.84 4.03
C LEU A 41 22.55 -15.33 3.88
N GLU A 42 22.14 -15.94 5.00
CA GLU A 42 21.95 -17.39 5.09
C GLU A 42 20.50 -17.79 4.80
N ASP A 43 19.54 -17.21 5.51
CA ASP A 43 18.11 -17.47 5.33
C ASP A 43 17.43 -16.26 4.71
N THR A 44 16.76 -16.42 3.56
CA THR A 44 15.94 -15.38 2.96
C THR A 44 14.58 -15.91 2.55
N MET A 45 13.54 -15.25 3.05
CA MET A 45 12.18 -15.50 2.64
C MET A 45 11.57 -14.21 2.11
N ALA A 46 10.49 -14.31 1.34
CA ALA A 46 9.87 -13.15 0.73
C ALA A 46 8.36 -13.16 0.91
N VAL A 47 7.80 -11.96 1.10
CA VAL A 47 6.38 -11.72 0.87
C VAL A 47 6.22 -11.37 -0.60
N GLN A 48 5.42 -12.17 -1.30
CA GLN A 48 5.06 -11.97 -2.69
C GLN A 48 3.63 -11.46 -2.81
N PHE A 49 3.40 -10.72 -3.89
CA PHE A 49 2.06 -10.37 -4.37
C PHE A 49 1.86 -10.97 -5.75
N ASN A 50 0.66 -11.44 -6.03
CA ASN A 50 0.30 -12.02 -7.31
C ASN A 50 -0.16 -10.91 -8.28
N PHE A 51 0.81 -10.35 -9.01
CA PHE A 51 0.52 -9.34 -10.03
C PHE A 51 -0.10 -9.98 -11.28
N PRO A 52 -0.80 -9.19 -12.12
CA PRO A 52 -1.37 -9.69 -13.38
C PRO A 52 -0.37 -10.35 -14.34
N TRP A 53 0.93 -10.03 -14.22
CA TRP A 53 2.00 -10.59 -15.04
C TRP A 53 2.82 -11.69 -14.34
N GLY A 54 2.54 -11.98 -13.07
CA GLY A 54 3.24 -13.00 -12.30
C GLY A 54 3.43 -12.63 -10.83
N LYS A 55 3.91 -13.61 -10.05
CA LYS A 55 4.22 -13.38 -8.63
C LYS A 55 5.57 -12.70 -8.50
N GLU A 56 5.60 -11.58 -7.79
CA GLU A 56 6.84 -10.86 -7.51
C GLU A 56 6.95 -10.54 -6.02
N ALA A 57 8.18 -10.43 -5.52
CA ALA A 57 8.42 -10.09 -4.13
C ALA A 57 8.19 -8.60 -3.89
N VAL A 58 7.37 -8.28 -2.89
CA VAL A 58 7.16 -6.91 -2.39
C VAL A 58 8.08 -6.60 -1.20
N GLU A 59 8.47 -7.64 -0.46
CA GLU A 59 9.39 -7.56 0.66
C GLU A 59 10.23 -8.84 0.76
N SER A 60 11.51 -8.68 1.08
CA SER A 60 12.44 -9.75 1.43
C SER A 60 12.82 -9.62 2.90
N ILE A 61 12.81 -10.74 3.62
CA ILE A 61 13.13 -10.83 5.03
C ILE A 61 14.26 -11.83 5.17
N SER A 62 15.39 -11.38 5.68
CA SER A 62 16.60 -12.18 5.75
C SER A 62 17.25 -12.13 7.12
N SER A 63 17.97 -13.20 7.48
CA SER A 63 18.71 -13.30 8.74
C SER A 63 20.21 -13.23 8.52
N TYR A 64 20.88 -12.50 9.40
CA TYR A 64 22.33 -12.42 9.50
C TYR A 64 22.78 -13.09 10.80
N SER A 65 23.62 -14.10 10.66
CA SER A 65 24.33 -14.76 11.77
C SER A 65 25.55 -13.96 12.23
N ASP A 66 26.21 -13.24 11.30
CA ASP A 66 27.42 -12.47 11.57
C ASP A 66 27.24 -10.99 11.24
N VAL A 67 26.97 -10.20 12.28
CA VAL A 67 26.72 -8.75 12.20
C VAL A 67 27.99 -7.96 11.85
N ARG A 68 29.20 -8.54 12.01
CA ARG A 68 30.46 -7.88 11.64
C ARG A 68 30.55 -7.64 10.13
N LYS A 69 29.92 -8.50 9.34
CA LYS A 69 29.83 -8.33 7.88
C LYS A 69 29.00 -7.09 7.50
N LEU A 70 28.08 -6.67 8.37
CA LEU A 70 27.26 -5.47 8.18
C LEU A 70 27.89 -4.20 8.76
N ILE A 71 28.58 -4.31 9.90
CA ILE A 71 29.16 -3.16 10.61
C ILE A 71 30.66 -3.10 10.34
N LYS A 72 31.09 -2.15 9.49
CA LYS A 72 32.52 -1.89 9.18
C LYS A 72 33.36 -1.39 10.38
N ASN A 73 32.76 -1.21 11.56
CA ASN A 73 33.43 -0.71 12.76
C ASN A 73 33.73 -1.85 13.74
N ASP A 74 35.00 -1.92 14.14
CA ASP A 74 35.64 -2.98 14.93
C ASP A 74 35.22 -3.04 16.42
N SER A 75 34.17 -2.31 16.80
CA SER A 75 33.80 -2.05 18.20
C SER A 75 32.68 -2.95 18.74
N CYS A 76 32.16 -3.90 17.96
CA CYS A 76 31.11 -4.82 18.41
C CYS A 76 31.75 -6.07 19.02
N HIS A 77 31.83 -6.11 20.36
CA HIS A 77 32.43 -7.21 21.10
C HIS A 77 31.49 -8.40 21.37
N ASP A 78 30.20 -8.26 21.07
CA ASP A 78 29.25 -9.38 21.16
C ASP A 78 29.30 -10.23 19.89
N GLU A 79 29.77 -11.46 20.02
CA GLU A 79 29.95 -12.41 18.91
C GLU A 79 28.64 -13.14 18.52
N ASP A 80 27.59 -13.06 19.36
CA ASP A 80 26.38 -13.90 19.24
C ASP A 80 25.09 -13.15 18.85
N LEU A 81 25.19 -11.92 18.32
CA LEU A 81 24.01 -11.15 17.93
C LEU A 81 23.50 -11.61 16.55
N GLY A 82 22.29 -12.18 16.51
CA GLY A 82 21.57 -12.40 15.24
C GLY A 82 20.77 -11.16 14.83
N VAL A 83 20.87 -10.73 13.57
CA VAL A 83 20.12 -9.59 13.01
C VAL A 83 19.13 -10.07 11.96
N VAL A 84 17.88 -9.59 12.05
CA VAL A 84 16.86 -9.82 11.03
C VAL A 84 16.64 -8.53 10.26
N LEU A 85 16.88 -8.55 8.95
CA LEU A 85 16.67 -7.44 8.04
C LEU A 85 15.38 -7.66 7.24
N ALA A 86 14.59 -6.59 7.11
CA ALA A 86 13.39 -6.56 6.28
C ALA A 86 13.53 -5.45 5.24
N THR A 87 13.66 -5.84 3.98
CA THR A 87 13.85 -4.95 2.83
C THR A 87 12.62 -4.97 1.96
N LEU A 88 11.95 -3.83 1.78
CA LEU A 88 10.73 -3.71 0.99
C LEU A 88 10.91 -2.74 -0.18
N SER A 89 10.18 -2.98 -1.27
CA SER A 89 10.00 -1.98 -2.33
C SER A 89 8.72 -1.22 -2.08
N VAL A 90 8.85 0.09 -1.85
CA VAL A 90 7.71 0.97 -1.63
C VAL A 90 6.86 1.06 -2.89
N GLU A 91 7.51 1.10 -4.05
CA GLU A 91 6.87 1.19 -5.36
C GLU A 91 6.01 -0.04 -5.65
N ARG A 92 6.59 -1.25 -5.52
CA ARG A 92 5.85 -2.50 -5.69
C ARG A 92 4.78 -2.67 -4.62
N GLY A 93 5.06 -2.26 -3.40
CA GLY A 93 4.10 -2.27 -2.30
C GLY A 93 2.86 -1.41 -2.57
N ILE A 94 3.06 -0.17 -3.03
CA ILE A 94 1.97 0.72 -3.41
C ILE A 94 1.19 0.14 -4.59
N LEU A 95 1.89 -0.35 -5.62
CA LEU A 95 1.26 -0.94 -6.80
C LEU A 95 0.43 -2.17 -6.45
N ALA A 96 0.92 -3.04 -5.55
CA ALA A 96 0.20 -4.20 -5.05
C ALA A 96 -1.13 -3.77 -4.41
N TYR A 97 -1.13 -2.81 -3.49
CA TYR A 97 -2.37 -2.31 -2.86
C TYR A 97 -3.30 -1.61 -3.84
N LEU A 98 -2.79 -0.93 -4.86
CA LEU A 98 -3.63 -0.31 -5.89
C LEU A 98 -4.36 -1.37 -6.74
N LEU A 99 -3.66 -2.43 -7.12
CA LEU A 99 -4.23 -3.53 -7.89
C LEU A 99 -5.21 -4.36 -7.06
N ASP A 100 -4.84 -4.69 -5.81
CA ASP A 100 -5.70 -5.36 -4.84
C ASP A 100 -7.02 -4.60 -4.58
N ALA A 101 -6.95 -3.27 -4.52
CA ALA A 101 -8.12 -2.43 -4.32
C ALA A 101 -8.95 -2.20 -5.60
N TYR A 102 -8.46 -2.54 -6.79
CA TYR A 102 -9.10 -2.21 -8.06
C TYR A 102 -10.33 -3.08 -8.35
N HIS A 103 -11.48 -2.43 -8.54
CA HIS A 103 -12.74 -3.09 -8.84
C HIS A 103 -13.47 -2.38 -9.97
N GLU A 104 -13.98 -3.13 -10.93
CA GLU A 104 -14.88 -2.63 -11.97
C GLU A 104 -16.29 -3.14 -11.72
N ASN A 105 -17.25 -2.22 -11.75
CA ASN A 105 -18.66 -2.55 -11.64
C ASN A 105 -19.40 -2.04 -12.87
N GLU A 106 -20.29 -2.88 -13.41
CA GLU A 106 -21.24 -2.47 -14.45
C GLU A 106 -22.50 -1.88 -13.81
N TYR A 107 -22.94 -0.73 -14.31
CA TYR A 107 -24.19 -0.11 -13.92
C TYR A 107 -25.00 0.23 -15.18
N LEU A 108 -26.33 0.22 -15.05
CA LEU A 108 -27.21 0.75 -16.07
C LEU A 108 -27.44 2.23 -15.78
N ASN A 109 -27.16 3.09 -16.76
CA ASN A 109 -27.47 4.51 -16.63
C ASN A 109 -29.00 4.73 -16.72
N SER A 110 -29.46 5.94 -16.43
CA SER A 110 -30.90 6.31 -16.52
C SER A 110 -31.51 6.17 -17.92
N LYS A 111 -30.68 5.89 -18.94
CA LYS A 111 -31.08 5.64 -20.34
C LYS A 111 -30.99 4.16 -20.73
N GLY A 112 -30.67 3.25 -19.81
CA GLY A 112 -30.56 1.80 -20.04
C GLY A 112 -29.25 1.32 -20.67
N ASN A 113 -28.26 2.19 -20.89
CA ASN A 113 -26.95 1.77 -21.39
C ASN A 113 -26.07 1.26 -20.24
N LYS A 114 -25.33 0.19 -20.50
CA LYS A 114 -24.28 -0.30 -19.60
C LYS A 114 -23.11 0.67 -19.57
N LYS A 115 -22.68 1.06 -18.38
CA LYS A 115 -21.49 1.86 -18.14
C LYS A 115 -20.63 1.15 -17.10
N THR A 116 -19.35 0.98 -17.41
CA THR A 116 -18.37 0.46 -16.46
C THR A 116 -17.81 1.61 -15.65
N HIS A 117 -17.82 1.47 -14.33
CA HIS A 117 -17.19 2.43 -13.43
C HIS A 117 -16.19 1.70 -12.54
N SER A 118 -14.92 2.10 -12.65
CA SER A 118 -13.83 1.59 -11.84
C SER A 118 -13.77 2.34 -10.50
N LYS A 119 -13.40 1.62 -9.44
CA LYS A 119 -13.21 2.19 -8.10
C LYS A 119 -12.05 1.51 -7.41
N LEU A 120 -11.38 2.25 -6.53
CA LEU A 120 -10.35 1.73 -5.64
C LEU A 120 -10.89 1.59 -4.22
N ARG A 121 -10.95 0.37 -3.72
CA ARG A 121 -11.38 0.02 -2.35
C ARG A 121 -10.17 -0.05 -1.40
N LEU A 122 -9.39 1.03 -1.34
CA LEU A 122 -8.23 1.10 -0.47
C LEU A 122 -8.66 1.03 1.01
N HIS A 123 -7.85 0.36 1.83
CA HIS A 123 -8.06 0.37 3.28
C HIS A 123 -8.13 1.82 3.81
N PRO A 124 -9.03 2.14 4.77
CA PRO A 124 -9.22 3.52 5.24
C PRO A 124 -7.95 4.21 5.73
N SER A 125 -6.97 3.47 6.26
CA SER A 125 -5.66 4.01 6.64
C SER A 125 -4.78 4.39 5.45
N LEU A 126 -4.87 3.67 4.33
CA LEU A 126 -4.06 3.87 3.12
C LEU A 126 -4.65 4.89 2.15
N ALA A 127 -5.97 5.10 2.15
CA ALA A 127 -6.63 6.01 1.21
C ALA A 127 -6.04 7.44 1.27
N PRO A 128 -5.57 8.03 0.16
CA PRO A 128 -4.89 9.34 0.19
C PRO A 128 -5.84 10.48 0.56
N VAL A 129 -7.10 10.37 0.17
CA VAL A 129 -8.18 11.28 0.54
C VAL A 129 -9.18 10.50 1.38
N LYS A 130 -9.47 11.00 2.59
CA LYS A 130 -10.39 10.34 3.52
C LYS A 130 -11.84 10.77 3.30
N VAL A 131 -12.03 12.04 2.91
CA VAL A 131 -13.36 12.64 2.74
C VAL A 131 -13.34 13.57 1.53
N ALA A 132 -14.34 13.45 0.66
CA ALA A 132 -14.62 14.40 -0.41
C ALA A 132 -15.86 15.22 -0.06
N VAL A 133 -15.73 16.54 0.01
CA VAL A 133 -16.84 17.47 0.23
C VAL A 133 -17.28 18.03 -1.11
N LEU A 134 -18.45 17.57 -1.57
CA LEU A 134 -18.98 17.88 -2.90
C LEU A 134 -20.20 18.80 -2.80
N SER A 135 -20.25 19.83 -3.64
CA SER A 135 -21.42 20.70 -3.78
C SER A 135 -21.84 20.80 -5.23
N ASN A 136 -23.14 20.63 -5.50
CA ASN A 136 -23.73 20.76 -6.84
C ASN A 136 -23.89 22.22 -7.30
N LYS A 137 -23.52 23.20 -6.47
CA LYS A 137 -23.59 24.63 -6.78
C LYS A 137 -22.20 25.24 -6.92
N ALA A 138 -22.14 26.36 -7.64
CA ALA A 138 -20.93 27.13 -7.81
C ALA A 138 -20.33 27.61 -6.47
N LEU A 139 -19.01 27.78 -6.47
CA LEU A 139 -18.17 28.18 -5.34
C LEU A 139 -18.63 29.45 -4.60
N ASN A 140 -19.34 30.36 -5.27
CA ASN A 140 -19.79 31.64 -4.71
C ASN A 140 -21.21 31.61 -4.15
N THR A 141 -21.89 30.47 -4.22
CA THR A 141 -23.18 30.30 -3.54
C THR A 141 -22.96 30.05 -2.05
N GLU A 142 -23.98 30.34 -1.23
CA GLU A 142 -23.93 30.05 0.21
C GLU A 142 -23.58 28.57 0.48
N LEU A 143 -24.13 27.64 -0.29
CA LEU A 143 -23.80 26.21 -0.18
C LEU A 143 -22.33 25.92 -0.54
N GLY A 144 -21.78 26.58 -1.56
CA GLY A 144 -20.37 26.45 -1.94
C GLY A 144 -19.43 26.99 -0.88
N ARG A 145 -19.80 28.09 -0.21
CA ARG A 145 -19.05 28.64 0.93
C ARG A 145 -19.05 27.68 2.12
N VAL A 146 -20.21 27.13 2.47
CA VAL A 146 -20.34 26.13 3.55
C VAL A 146 -19.51 24.88 3.24
N ALA A 147 -19.58 24.36 2.01
CA ALA A 147 -18.79 23.19 1.61
C ALA A 147 -17.27 23.44 1.72
N ARG A 148 -16.81 24.63 1.31
CA ARG A 148 -15.39 25.00 1.43
C ARG A 148 -14.97 25.19 2.89
N GLN A 149 -15.83 25.79 3.71
CA GLN A 149 -15.57 25.96 5.13
C GLN A 149 -15.46 24.60 5.81
N LEU A 150 -16.40 23.68 5.56
CA LEU A 150 -16.36 22.31 6.08
C LEU A 150 -15.08 21.58 5.67
N ALA A 151 -14.67 21.66 4.40
CA ALA A 151 -13.41 21.07 3.96
C ALA A 151 -12.18 21.66 4.67
N THR A 152 -12.24 22.94 5.06
CA THR A 152 -11.17 23.62 5.80
C THR A 152 -11.14 23.14 7.25
N GLU A 153 -12.29 23.08 7.91
CA GLU A 153 -12.43 22.56 9.28
C GLU A 153 -11.95 21.10 9.38
N LEU A 154 -12.30 20.26 8.39
CA LEU A 154 -11.82 18.88 8.32
C LEU A 154 -10.29 18.79 8.20
N ARG A 155 -9.66 19.66 7.41
CA ARG A 155 -8.18 19.72 7.32
C ARG A 155 -7.54 20.18 8.62
N GLN A 156 -8.13 21.18 9.28
CA GLN A 156 -7.66 21.65 10.58
C GLN A 156 -7.77 20.57 11.65
N ALA A 157 -8.78 19.70 11.57
CA ALA A 157 -8.91 18.51 12.40
C ALA A 157 -7.98 17.33 11.99
N GLY A 158 -7.03 17.56 11.08
CA GLY A 158 -6.04 16.56 10.65
C GLY A 158 -6.58 15.51 9.67
N LYS A 159 -7.73 15.75 9.01
CA LYS A 159 -8.27 14.86 7.98
C LYS A 159 -7.82 15.31 6.59
N ALA A 160 -7.34 14.38 5.78
CA ALA A 160 -7.08 14.63 4.36
C ALA A 160 -8.43 14.78 3.61
N ALA A 161 -8.90 16.01 3.50
CA ALA A 161 -10.17 16.35 2.87
C ALA A 161 -9.97 17.03 1.51
N PHE A 162 -10.73 16.57 0.51
CA PHE A 162 -10.79 17.15 -0.83
C PHE A 162 -12.11 17.91 -1.02
N HIS A 163 -12.08 19.01 -1.76
CA HIS A 163 -13.27 19.78 -2.10
C HIS A 163 -13.35 19.97 -3.61
N ASN A 164 -14.51 19.71 -4.18
CA ASN A 164 -14.79 19.98 -5.59
C ASN A 164 -16.22 20.53 -5.75
N SER A 165 -16.35 21.54 -6.61
CA SER A 165 -17.63 22.05 -7.09
C SER A 165 -17.87 21.49 -8.50
N ALA A 166 -18.39 20.27 -8.57
CA ALA A 166 -18.76 19.62 -9.82
C ALA A 166 -20.20 19.13 -9.75
N VAL A 167 -20.83 18.94 -10.91
CA VAL A 167 -22.16 18.32 -10.99
C VAL A 167 -22.01 16.87 -10.53
N LEU A 168 -22.67 16.51 -9.43
CA LEU A 168 -22.59 15.17 -8.82
C LEU A 168 -22.93 14.03 -9.79
N ALA A 169 -23.73 14.32 -10.84
CA ALA A 169 -24.08 13.37 -11.88
C ALA A 169 -22.87 12.89 -12.70
N ASP A 170 -21.82 13.70 -12.84
CA ASP A 170 -20.63 13.34 -13.63
C ASP A 170 -19.64 12.47 -12.84
N LEU A 171 -19.74 12.47 -11.50
CA LEU A 171 -18.84 11.71 -10.60
C LEU A 171 -19.40 10.34 -10.19
N PHE A 172 -20.71 10.14 -10.30
CA PHE A 172 -21.39 8.92 -9.85
C PHE A 172 -22.43 8.36 -10.85
N GLY A 173 -22.55 8.94 -12.05
CA GLY A 173 -23.44 8.49 -13.13
C GLY A 173 -22.72 7.86 -14.32
#